data_AF-A0A8D0PKM1-F1
#
_entry.id   AF-A0A8D0PKM1-F1
#
_cell.length_a   1.000
_cell.length_b   1.000
_cell.length_c   1.000
_cell.angle_alpha   90.00
_cell.angle_beta   90.00
_cell.angle_gamma   90.00
#
_symmetry.space_group_name_H-M   'P 1'
#
loop_
_entity.id
_entity.type
_entity.pdbx_description
1 polymer ?
#
loop_
_entity_poly.entity_id
_entity_poly.type
_entity_poly.pdbx_seq_one_letter_code
_entity_poly.pdbx_strand_id
1 'polypeptide(L)'
;MWGQRDTARRNAVLAHPAGCPRGLLTTALLLSLLLDPAILLLREHQDLPALDQNASLHVTFDPKTMTLRWDCRENVTSGECLMTMHKENSPVKKGIKGKECRCTFQDRSLHGGVSFTVKVNIDQRWISETLVYSNPGVEGTAAQNFSCLIYNADFMNCTWAKGQAAPNDIQYFLYIRDSKKKIERECPRYLSDSGTHVGCHLQNISGLSFYSYFLVNGTSQKSGIQFFDSVLMLKEIERYNPPNNITVYCNESHCFIQWEKPRTRKTLSDREFQYQLDIQRQIVVSGDLGNKYNFPSPHPRATHTLKMRTADARRAEWGTWSQPVQFGSEELESSLVHVYVLVVLGTLVCGLMLGCLFKR
;
A
#
# COMPACT_ATOMS: atom_id res chain seq x y z
N MET A 1 12.07 28.52 38.15
CA MET A 1 11.76 28.79 39.56
C MET A 1 12.49 27.73 40.38
N TRP A 2 13.55 28.16 41.08
CA TRP A 2 14.45 27.43 41.99
C TRP A 2 15.39 26.38 41.34
N GLY A 3 16.71 26.37 41.56
CA GLY A 3 17.57 27.18 42.44
C GLY A 3 18.91 26.45 42.63
N GLN A 4 20.01 27.21 42.53
CA GLN A 4 21.42 26.82 42.56
C GLN A 4 21.90 26.06 43.81
N ARG A 5 23.09 25.43 43.72
CA ARG A 5 24.24 25.78 44.59
C ARG A 5 25.60 25.32 44.05
N ASP A 6 26.48 26.31 43.90
CA ASP A 6 27.94 26.24 43.72
C ASP A 6 28.68 25.78 44.99
N THR A 7 29.94 25.31 44.82
CA THR A 7 31.21 25.81 45.45
C THR A 7 32.31 24.76 45.21
N ALA A 8 33.40 25.00 44.46
CA ALA A 8 34.54 25.94 44.56
C ALA A 8 35.64 25.54 45.57
N ARG A 9 36.91 25.48 45.06
CA ARG A 9 38.22 25.92 45.63
C ARG A 9 39.36 24.88 45.47
N ARG A 10 40.45 25.20 44.74
CA ARG A 10 41.76 25.86 45.12
C ARG A 10 42.88 24.80 45.11
N ASN A 11 44.17 24.99 44.80
CA ASN A 11 45.14 26.06 44.50
C ASN A 11 46.30 25.39 43.70
N ALA A 12 46.95 25.98 42.66
CA ALA A 12 48.18 26.82 42.68
C ALA A 12 49.34 26.25 43.56
N VAL A 13 50.61 26.13 43.14
CA VAL A 13 51.58 27.16 42.71
C VAL A 13 52.87 26.51 42.12
N LEU A 14 53.55 27.28 41.25
CA LEU A 14 54.86 27.13 40.57
C LEU A 14 56.12 27.00 41.47
N ALA A 15 57.21 26.45 40.92
CA ALA A 15 58.57 27.05 41.00
C ALA A 15 59.60 26.37 40.05
N HIS A 16 60.21 27.18 39.17
CA HIS A 16 61.56 27.04 38.57
C HIS A 16 62.63 27.46 39.63
N PRO A 17 63.97 27.29 39.48
CA PRO A 17 64.75 27.52 38.23
C PRO A 17 66.09 26.78 38.00
N ALA A 18 66.59 26.95 36.77
CA ALA A 18 67.96 27.19 36.26
C ALA A 18 69.21 26.52 36.88
N GLY A 19 70.08 26.02 35.99
CA GLY A 19 71.52 25.86 36.23
C GLY A 19 72.24 25.06 35.14
N CYS A 20 73.00 25.75 34.28
CA CYS A 20 74.04 25.19 33.42
C CYS A 20 75.39 25.65 33.99
N PRO A 21 76.49 24.87 33.93
CA PRO A 21 77.49 25.20 32.91
C PRO A 21 78.31 24.00 32.37
N ARG A 22 79.05 24.33 31.30
CA ARG A 22 79.97 23.54 30.47
C ARG A 22 81.18 22.96 31.23
N GLY A 23 81.72 21.85 30.70
CA GLY A 23 83.10 21.41 30.94
C GLY A 23 83.57 20.45 29.84
N LEU A 24 84.58 20.87 29.06
CA LEU A 24 85.37 20.03 28.15
C LEU A 24 86.14 18.96 28.94
N LEU A 25 86.47 17.81 28.32
CA LEU A 25 87.83 17.25 28.24
C LEU A 25 87.83 15.87 27.52
N THR A 26 88.55 15.83 26.40
CA THR A 26 89.52 14.80 25.95
C THR A 26 89.35 13.35 26.40
N THR A 27 89.36 12.41 25.46
CA THR A 27 90.52 11.53 25.15
C THR A 27 90.13 10.46 24.13
N ALA A 28 91.02 10.21 23.18
CA ALA A 28 91.01 9.05 22.30
C ALA A 28 91.98 8.01 22.87
N LEU A 29 91.62 6.72 22.88
CA LEU A 29 92.56 5.60 22.72
C LEU A 29 91.86 4.26 22.48
N LEU A 30 92.55 3.46 21.67
CA LEU A 30 92.22 2.24 20.94
C LEU A 30 91.91 0.95 21.74
N LEU A 31 91.24 0.04 21.01
CA LEU A 31 91.40 -1.44 20.93
C LEU A 31 91.12 -2.29 22.19
N SER A 32 90.13 -3.18 22.09
CA SER A 32 90.36 -4.65 21.91
C SER A 32 89.06 -5.47 22.02
N LEU A 33 89.06 -6.60 21.30
CA LEU A 33 87.96 -7.53 21.06
C LEU A 33 87.52 -8.33 22.30
N LEU A 34 86.22 -8.54 22.48
CA LEU A 34 85.65 -9.75 23.09
C LEU A 34 84.33 -10.14 22.39
N LEU A 35 84.18 -11.44 22.17
CA LEU A 35 83.12 -12.13 21.41
C LEU A 35 81.75 -12.09 22.10
N ASP A 36 80.67 -11.98 21.31
CA ASP A 36 79.49 -12.86 21.44
C ASP A 36 78.60 -12.79 20.18
N PRO A 37 78.09 -13.91 19.61
CA PRO A 37 77.26 -13.90 18.42
C PRO A 37 75.77 -13.82 18.84
N ALA A 38 75.19 -12.63 18.81
CA ALA A 38 73.75 -12.47 18.91
C ALA A 38 73.09 -12.71 17.55
N ILE A 39 72.53 -13.90 17.42
CA ILE A 39 71.53 -14.33 16.45
C ILE A 39 70.48 -13.22 16.24
N LEU A 40 70.38 -12.66 15.04
CA LEU A 40 69.19 -11.94 14.58
C LEU A 40 68.84 -12.37 13.15
N LEU A 41 68.04 -13.43 13.13
CA LEU A 41 66.98 -13.76 12.17
C LEU A 41 67.04 -13.03 10.82
N LEU A 42 67.49 -13.78 9.82
CA LEU A 42 67.14 -13.56 8.42
C LEU A 42 65.62 -13.48 8.32
N ARG A 43 65.09 -12.30 8.02
CA ARG A 43 63.69 -12.10 7.67
C ARG A 43 63.44 -12.82 6.35
N GLU A 44 62.99 -14.05 6.43
CA GLU A 44 62.36 -14.78 5.34
C GLU A 44 61.24 -13.87 4.80
N HIS A 45 61.40 -13.41 3.57
CA HIS A 45 60.33 -12.81 2.79
C HIS A 45 59.27 -13.90 2.62
N GLN A 46 58.36 -14.02 3.59
CA GLN A 46 57.05 -14.55 3.29
C GLN A 46 56.39 -13.51 2.39
N ASP A 47 56.34 -13.83 1.10
CA ASP A 47 55.41 -13.21 0.17
C ASP A 47 54.03 -13.19 0.83
N LEU A 48 53.64 -12.03 1.36
CA LEU A 48 52.23 -11.74 1.56
C LEU A 48 51.58 -11.93 0.19
N PRO A 49 50.50 -12.73 0.06
CA PRO A 49 49.74 -12.72 -1.17
C PRO A 49 49.32 -11.27 -1.38
N ALA A 50 49.79 -10.69 -2.49
CA ALA A 50 49.36 -9.40 -2.94
C ALA A 50 47.83 -9.42 -3.01
N LEU A 51 47.22 -8.80 -2.01
CA LEU A 51 46.03 -7.97 -2.11
C LEU A 51 45.14 -8.30 -3.31
N ASP A 52 44.24 -9.28 -3.16
CA ASP A 52 43.08 -9.34 -4.07
C ASP A 52 42.14 -8.19 -3.68
N GLN A 53 42.51 -6.99 -4.13
CA GLN A 53 41.73 -5.76 -4.09
C GLN A 53 40.53 -5.84 -5.05
N ASN A 54 40.34 -6.98 -5.73
CA ASN A 54 39.42 -7.18 -6.83
C ASN A 54 38.35 -8.25 -6.53
N ALA A 55 38.06 -8.53 -5.26
CA ALA A 55 37.00 -9.44 -4.84
C ALA A 55 35.59 -8.83 -5.07
N SER A 56 35.29 -8.50 -6.32
CA SER A 56 33.97 -8.17 -6.82
C SER A 56 33.07 -9.41 -6.71
N LEU A 57 31.81 -9.17 -6.35
CA LEU A 57 30.74 -10.15 -6.31
C LEU A 57 29.96 -10.20 -7.63
N HIS A 58 30.13 -9.22 -8.53
CA HIS A 58 29.38 -9.10 -9.78
C HIS A 58 27.87 -9.21 -9.56
N VAL A 59 27.34 -8.30 -8.75
CA VAL A 59 25.94 -8.31 -8.36
C VAL A 59 25.06 -7.95 -9.55
N THR A 60 24.10 -8.83 -9.85
CA THR A 60 23.07 -8.64 -10.88
C THR A 60 21.68 -8.66 -10.25
N PHE A 61 20.73 -7.98 -10.86
CA PHE A 61 19.36 -7.88 -10.39
C PHE A 61 18.36 -8.19 -11.51
N ASP A 62 17.41 -9.07 -11.21
CA ASP A 62 16.28 -9.38 -12.08
C ASP A 62 14.99 -8.76 -11.49
N PRO A 63 14.44 -7.69 -12.09
CA PRO A 63 13.23 -7.02 -11.61
C PRO A 63 11.95 -7.84 -11.83
N LYS A 64 11.97 -8.84 -12.72
CA LYS A 64 10.80 -9.71 -12.95
C LYS A 64 10.61 -10.69 -11.79
N THR A 65 11.71 -11.24 -11.31
CA THR A 65 11.69 -12.18 -10.17
C THR A 65 12.01 -11.51 -8.83
N MET A 66 12.33 -10.20 -8.82
CA MET A 66 12.84 -9.46 -7.65
C MET A 66 14.03 -10.16 -7.00
N THR A 67 14.94 -10.70 -7.81
CA THR A 67 16.04 -11.56 -7.34
C THR A 67 17.40 -10.95 -7.66
N LEU A 68 18.21 -10.77 -6.61
CA LEU A 68 19.64 -10.53 -6.72
C LEU A 68 20.38 -11.85 -6.93
N ARG A 69 21.41 -11.82 -7.78
CA ARG A 69 22.38 -12.91 -7.96
C ARG A 69 23.78 -12.33 -7.97
N TRP A 70 24.74 -13.12 -7.50
CA TRP A 70 26.15 -12.74 -7.49
C TRP A 70 27.01 -14.00 -7.62
N ASP A 71 28.30 -13.81 -7.88
CA ASP A 71 29.26 -14.90 -8.01
C ASP A 71 29.35 -15.70 -6.71
N CYS A 72 29.00 -16.98 -6.79
CA CYS A 72 29.04 -17.88 -5.64
C CYS A 72 30.50 -18.14 -5.26
N ARG A 73 30.85 -17.92 -3.98
CA ARG A 73 32.18 -18.21 -3.44
C ARG A 73 32.09 -19.41 -2.49
N GLU A 74 33.09 -20.30 -2.52
CA GLU A 74 33.01 -21.59 -1.82
C GLU A 74 33.05 -21.45 -0.27
N ASN A 75 33.71 -20.40 0.22
CA ASN A 75 33.99 -20.16 1.64
C ASN A 75 33.04 -19.17 2.33
N VAL A 76 31.82 -18.99 1.78
CA VAL A 76 30.82 -18.10 2.40
C VAL A 76 30.23 -18.76 3.63
N THR A 77 30.34 -18.08 4.78
CA THR A 77 29.79 -18.54 6.07
C THR A 77 28.43 -17.93 6.37
N SER A 78 28.24 -16.66 6.03
CA SER A 78 27.00 -15.91 6.24
C SER A 78 26.95 -14.70 5.31
N GLY A 79 25.77 -14.14 5.12
CA GLY A 79 25.60 -12.92 4.34
C GLY A 79 24.28 -12.23 4.61
N GLU A 80 24.15 -11.02 4.09
CA GLU A 80 22.90 -10.27 4.06
C GLU A 80 22.75 -9.54 2.72
N CYS A 81 21.50 -9.39 2.27
CA CYS A 81 21.15 -8.46 1.21
C CYS A 81 20.28 -7.34 1.77
N LEU A 82 20.54 -6.13 1.29
CA LEU A 82 19.84 -4.92 1.66
C LEU A 82 19.26 -4.29 0.40
N MET A 83 18.00 -3.91 0.45
CA MET A 83 17.34 -3.08 -0.55
C MET A 83 17.01 -1.73 0.08
N THR A 84 17.58 -0.67 -0.47
CA THR A 84 17.43 0.71 0.02
C THR A 84 16.68 1.53 -1.02
N MET A 85 15.48 1.98 -0.66
CA MET A 85 14.65 2.83 -1.51
C MET A 85 14.99 4.28 -1.23
N HIS A 86 15.18 5.13 -2.26
CA HIS A 86 15.56 6.53 -2.04
C HIS A 86 14.55 7.34 -1.19
N LYS A 87 13.29 6.91 -1.14
CA LYS A 87 12.20 7.58 -0.40
C LYS A 87 11.91 6.96 0.97
N GLU A 88 12.53 5.82 1.34
CA GLU A 88 12.30 5.16 2.63
C GLU A 88 13.55 5.23 3.51
N ASN A 89 13.38 5.57 4.79
CA ASN A 89 14.50 5.72 5.72
C ASN A 89 15.11 4.40 6.19
N SER A 90 14.46 3.25 5.93
CA SER A 90 14.89 1.95 6.46
C SER A 90 15.07 0.93 5.34
N PRO A 91 16.27 0.31 5.21
CA PRO A 91 16.50 -0.70 4.20
C PRO A 91 15.77 -2.00 4.56
N VAL A 92 15.23 -2.68 3.54
CA VAL A 92 14.71 -4.04 3.68
C VAL A 92 15.90 -5.00 3.73
N LYS A 93 16.08 -5.67 4.87
CA LYS A 93 17.18 -6.61 5.10
C LYS A 93 16.71 -8.06 4.96
N LYS A 94 17.53 -8.90 4.35
CA LYS A 94 17.31 -10.35 4.26
C LYS A 94 18.61 -11.09 4.49
N GLY A 95 18.64 -11.92 5.53
CA GLY A 95 19.79 -12.77 5.82
C GLY A 95 19.90 -13.94 4.86
N ILE A 96 21.14 -14.33 4.56
CA ILE A 96 21.51 -15.48 3.74
C ILE A 96 22.10 -16.54 4.67
N LYS A 97 21.76 -17.81 4.44
CA LYS A 97 22.31 -18.94 5.19
C LYS A 97 23.18 -19.82 4.30
N GLY A 98 24.39 -20.14 4.77
CA GLY A 98 25.30 -21.05 4.07
C GLY A 98 25.79 -20.48 2.72
N LYS A 99 25.84 -21.35 1.71
CA LYS A 99 26.42 -21.07 0.38
C LYS A 99 25.45 -20.46 -0.63
N GLU A 100 24.32 -19.89 -0.19
CA GLU A 100 23.34 -19.31 -1.12
C GLU A 100 23.88 -18.00 -1.74
N CYS A 101 23.87 -17.93 -3.07
CA CYS A 101 24.36 -16.79 -3.85
C CYS A 101 23.24 -16.02 -4.58
N ARG A 102 22.04 -16.06 -3.98
CA ARG A 102 20.85 -15.36 -4.48
C ARG A 102 20.02 -14.83 -3.34
N CYS A 103 19.30 -13.74 -3.60
CA CYS A 103 18.36 -13.20 -2.64
C CYS A 103 17.14 -12.62 -3.32
N THR A 104 15.96 -13.14 -2.97
CA THR A 104 14.68 -12.70 -3.55
C THR A 104 13.92 -11.81 -2.58
N PHE A 105 13.53 -10.62 -3.03
CA PHE A 105 12.67 -9.69 -2.30
C PHE A 105 11.21 -9.86 -2.69
N GLN A 106 10.32 -9.34 -1.84
CA GLN A 106 8.91 -9.13 -2.24
C GLN A 106 8.83 -7.97 -3.23
N ASP A 107 7.76 -7.92 -4.03
CA ASP A 107 7.55 -6.83 -4.98
C ASP A 107 7.50 -5.48 -4.25
N ARG A 108 8.21 -4.49 -4.79
CA ARG A 108 8.29 -3.10 -4.32
C ARG A 108 8.39 -2.17 -5.54
N SER A 109 8.05 -0.91 -5.36
CA SER A 109 8.13 0.10 -6.43
C SER A 109 9.58 0.50 -6.71
N LEU A 110 10.08 0.21 -7.90
CA LEU A 110 11.44 0.47 -8.35
C LEU A 110 11.59 1.83 -9.07
N HIS A 111 10.51 2.45 -9.54
CA HIS A 111 10.57 3.65 -10.39
C HIS A 111 11.24 4.87 -9.74
N GLY A 112 11.30 4.91 -8.41
CA GLY A 112 11.95 5.98 -7.65
C GLY A 112 13.47 5.82 -7.48
N GLY A 113 14.06 4.78 -8.08
CA GLY A 113 15.46 4.42 -7.88
C GLY A 113 15.66 3.58 -6.61
N VAL A 114 16.48 2.53 -6.72
CA VAL A 114 16.76 1.58 -5.63
C VAL A 114 18.22 1.22 -5.63
N SER A 115 18.82 1.09 -4.45
CA SER A 115 20.17 0.54 -4.29
C SER A 115 20.11 -0.81 -3.58
N PHE A 116 20.79 -1.79 -4.16
CA PHE A 116 20.92 -3.13 -3.59
C PHE A 116 22.34 -3.36 -3.10
N THR A 117 22.50 -3.69 -1.83
CA THR A 117 23.81 -4.01 -1.25
C THR A 117 23.83 -5.48 -0.85
N VAL A 118 24.81 -6.23 -1.36
CA VAL A 118 25.10 -7.60 -0.93
C VAL A 118 26.32 -7.53 -0.02
N LYS A 119 26.23 -8.15 1.16
CA LYS A 119 27.36 -8.35 2.06
C LYS A 119 27.52 -9.83 2.35
N VAL A 120 28.72 -10.37 2.15
CA VAL A 120 29.03 -11.77 2.44
C VAL A 120 30.28 -11.86 3.29
N ASN A 121 30.31 -12.84 4.18
CA ASN A 121 31.46 -13.17 5.01
C ASN A 121 32.19 -14.38 4.40
N ILE A 122 33.39 -14.15 3.90
CA ILE A 122 34.29 -15.12 3.30
C ILE A 122 35.53 -15.20 4.19
N ASP A 123 35.80 -16.36 4.78
CA ASP A 123 36.99 -16.59 5.62
C ASP A 123 37.21 -15.51 6.70
N GLN A 124 36.14 -15.17 7.44
CA GLN A 124 36.10 -14.12 8.48
C GLN A 124 36.25 -12.68 7.97
N ARG A 125 36.26 -12.46 6.65
CA ARG A 125 36.30 -11.14 6.02
C ARG A 125 34.96 -10.81 5.36
N TRP A 126 34.44 -9.63 5.69
CA TRP A 126 33.26 -9.09 5.02
C TRP A 126 33.62 -8.41 3.71
N ILE A 127 32.95 -8.83 2.64
CA ILE A 127 32.99 -8.19 1.32
C ILE A 127 31.60 -7.65 1.03
N SER A 128 31.54 -6.47 0.42
CA SER A 128 30.27 -5.84 0.05
C SER A 128 30.33 -5.20 -1.31
N GLU A 129 29.25 -5.35 -2.08
CA GLU A 129 29.07 -4.68 -3.37
C GLU A 129 27.67 -4.06 -3.42
N THR A 130 27.57 -2.88 -4.03
CA THR A 130 26.30 -2.16 -4.19
C THR A 130 25.99 -1.96 -5.66
N LEU A 131 24.79 -2.40 -6.06
CA LEU A 131 24.21 -2.20 -7.38
C LEU A 131 23.14 -1.11 -7.30
N VAL A 132 23.29 -0.05 -8.09
CA VAL A 132 22.28 1.00 -8.24
C VAL A 132 21.36 0.66 -9.40
N TYR A 133 20.06 0.53 -9.12
CA TYR A 133 19.01 0.33 -10.11
C TYR A 133 18.25 1.64 -10.32
N SER A 134 18.66 2.38 -11.35
CA SER A 134 18.05 3.65 -11.75
C SER A 134 16.88 3.43 -12.72
N ASN A 135 15.96 4.39 -12.76
CA ASN A 135 14.87 4.41 -13.74
C ASN A 135 15.35 5.07 -15.05
N PRO A 136 15.62 4.28 -16.11
CA PRO A 136 16.19 4.82 -17.33
C PRO A 136 15.19 5.71 -18.08
N GLY A 137 15.68 6.74 -18.77
CA GLY A 137 14.86 7.68 -19.53
C GLY A 137 14.90 9.10 -18.98
N VAL A 138 14.23 10.01 -19.68
CA VAL A 138 14.19 11.43 -19.32
C VAL A 138 13.25 11.63 -18.13
N GLU A 139 13.70 12.40 -17.13
CA GLU A 139 12.88 12.70 -15.95
C GLU A 139 11.55 13.38 -16.33
N GLY A 140 10.48 12.99 -15.66
CA GLY A 140 9.14 13.56 -15.89
C GLY A 140 8.40 12.98 -17.10
N THR A 141 8.95 11.96 -17.78
CA THR A 141 8.28 11.26 -18.88
C THR A 141 7.37 10.11 -18.42
N ALA A 142 7.62 9.56 -17.23
CA ALA A 142 6.81 8.51 -16.64
C ALA A 142 5.35 8.92 -16.46
N ALA A 143 4.46 7.93 -16.51
CA ALA A 143 3.05 8.13 -16.21
C ALA A 143 2.85 8.72 -14.81
N GLN A 144 1.92 9.66 -14.68
CA GLN A 144 1.61 10.35 -13.43
C GLN A 144 0.20 10.03 -12.95
N ASN A 145 -0.11 10.32 -11.69
CA ASN A 145 -1.46 10.15 -11.11
C ASN A 145 -2.05 8.74 -11.34
N PHE A 146 -1.21 7.71 -11.29
CA PHE A 146 -1.65 6.33 -11.44
C PHE A 146 -2.59 5.95 -10.31
N SER A 147 -3.77 5.47 -10.66
CA SER A 147 -4.74 4.92 -9.71
C SER A 147 -5.49 3.76 -10.35
N CYS A 148 -5.97 2.85 -9.51
CA CYS A 148 -6.84 1.76 -9.91
C CYS A 148 -8.07 1.73 -8.99
N LEU A 149 -9.19 1.27 -9.53
CA LEU A 149 -10.45 1.09 -8.82
C LEU A 149 -11.09 -0.22 -9.27
N ILE A 150 -11.36 -1.11 -8.31
CA ILE A 150 -12.19 -2.29 -8.53
C ILE A 150 -13.65 -1.90 -8.28
N TYR A 151 -14.53 -2.35 -9.17
CA TYR A 151 -15.97 -2.11 -9.07
C TYR A 151 -16.74 -3.36 -9.50
N ASN A 152 -17.98 -3.48 -9.00
CA ASN A 152 -18.83 -4.65 -9.24
C ASN A 152 -18.15 -6.00 -8.93
N ALA A 153 -17.20 -6.03 -7.99
CA ALA A 153 -16.41 -7.19 -7.57
C ALA A 153 -15.47 -7.83 -8.63
N ASP A 154 -15.75 -7.68 -9.92
CA ASP A 154 -15.05 -8.40 -11.00
C ASP A 154 -14.19 -7.51 -11.90
N PHE A 155 -14.52 -6.22 -11.95
CA PHE A 155 -13.92 -5.28 -12.90
C PHE A 155 -12.90 -4.38 -12.22
N MET A 156 -11.90 -3.95 -12.98
CA MET A 156 -10.95 -2.95 -12.54
C MET A 156 -10.67 -1.95 -13.64
N ASN A 157 -10.69 -0.67 -13.32
CA ASN A 157 -10.14 0.37 -14.17
C ASN A 157 -8.87 0.89 -13.51
N CYS A 158 -7.81 1.03 -14.29
CA CYS A 158 -6.63 1.78 -13.93
C CYS A 158 -6.49 2.98 -14.87
N THR A 159 -6.06 4.11 -14.35
CA THR A 159 -5.90 5.35 -15.11
C THR A 159 -4.61 6.04 -14.71
N TRP A 160 -4.03 6.77 -15.65
CA TRP A 160 -2.85 7.61 -15.44
C TRP A 160 -2.88 8.81 -16.37
N ALA A 161 -2.16 9.85 -15.99
CA ALA A 161 -1.90 11.01 -16.81
C ALA A 161 -0.57 10.87 -17.55
N LYS A 162 -0.46 11.54 -18.69
CA LYS A 162 0.79 11.71 -19.41
C LYS A 162 1.80 12.50 -18.55
N GLY A 163 3.06 12.07 -18.58
CA GLY A 163 4.16 12.76 -17.89
C GLY A 163 4.35 14.18 -18.40
N GLN A 164 4.70 15.10 -17.51
CA GLN A 164 4.84 16.53 -17.84
C GLN A 164 5.90 16.80 -18.92
N ALA A 165 6.97 15.99 -18.96
CA ALA A 165 8.03 16.09 -19.96
C ALA A 165 7.91 15.04 -21.07
N ALA A 166 6.79 14.30 -21.12
CA ALA A 166 6.60 13.24 -22.11
C ALA A 166 6.44 13.82 -23.52
N PRO A 167 7.13 13.26 -24.54
CA PRO A 167 7.04 13.74 -25.91
C PRO A 167 5.64 13.48 -26.51
N ASN A 168 5.34 14.13 -27.63
CA ASN A 168 4.02 14.02 -28.27
C ASN A 168 3.72 12.63 -28.84
N ASP A 169 4.75 11.88 -29.21
CA ASP A 169 4.65 10.53 -29.78
C ASP A 169 4.69 9.41 -28.73
N ILE A 170 4.58 9.74 -27.44
CA ILE A 170 4.64 8.75 -26.37
C ILE A 170 3.48 7.75 -26.45
N GLN A 171 3.77 6.48 -26.18
CA GLN A 171 2.76 5.48 -25.90
C GLN A 171 3.05 4.76 -24.60
N TYR A 172 2.02 4.52 -23.77
CA TYR A 172 2.14 3.83 -22.50
C TYR A 172 1.61 2.39 -22.57
N PHE A 173 2.18 1.49 -21.77
CA PHE A 173 1.77 0.09 -21.70
C PHE A 173 1.69 -0.36 -20.25
N LEU A 174 0.59 -0.98 -19.87
CA LEU A 174 0.38 -1.46 -18.50
C LEU A 174 0.60 -2.97 -18.44
N TYR A 175 1.49 -3.39 -17.55
CA TYR A 175 1.70 -4.78 -17.17
C TYR A 175 1.31 -4.99 -15.71
N ILE A 176 0.63 -6.10 -15.45
CA ILE A 176 0.13 -6.46 -14.13
C ILE A 176 0.67 -7.82 -13.76
N ARG A 177 1.36 -7.90 -12.62
CA ARG A 177 1.91 -9.14 -12.08
C ARG A 177 1.23 -9.48 -10.76
N ASP A 178 0.68 -10.70 -10.69
CA ASP A 178 0.24 -11.23 -9.40
C ASP A 178 1.45 -11.54 -8.52
N SER A 179 1.50 -10.93 -7.33
CA SER A 179 2.69 -11.02 -6.46
C SER A 179 2.98 -12.44 -5.98
N LYS A 180 1.98 -13.33 -5.96
CA LYS A 180 2.13 -14.74 -5.56
C LYS A 180 2.52 -15.65 -6.72
N LYS A 181 1.82 -15.55 -7.86
CA LYS A 181 2.02 -16.43 -9.02
C LYS A 181 3.15 -15.97 -9.93
N LYS A 182 3.59 -14.71 -9.81
CA LYS A 182 4.63 -14.07 -10.65
C LYS A 182 4.34 -14.15 -12.16
N ILE A 183 3.07 -14.34 -12.54
CA ILE A 183 2.62 -14.27 -13.91
C ILE A 183 2.33 -12.79 -14.22
N GLU A 184 3.08 -12.26 -15.18
CA GLU A 184 2.88 -10.92 -15.73
C GLU A 184 1.94 -11.00 -16.94
N ARG A 185 1.00 -10.05 -17.03
CA ARG A 185 0.07 -9.94 -18.14
C ARG A 185 -0.08 -8.48 -18.54
N GLU A 186 -0.12 -8.24 -19.85
CA GLU A 186 -0.44 -6.92 -20.38
C GLU A 186 -1.93 -6.59 -20.18
N CYS A 187 -2.24 -5.30 -20.13
CA CYS A 187 -3.59 -4.80 -20.19
C CYS A 187 -4.37 -5.38 -21.38
N PRO A 188 -5.55 -5.99 -21.16
CA PRO A 188 -6.34 -6.58 -22.24
C PRO A 188 -7.11 -5.53 -23.05
N ARG A 189 -7.39 -4.36 -22.47
CA ARG A 189 -8.16 -3.29 -23.13
C ARG A 189 -7.74 -1.91 -22.62
N TYR A 190 -6.98 -1.19 -23.43
CA TYR A 190 -6.57 0.17 -23.10
C TYR A 190 -7.72 1.18 -23.23
N LEU A 191 -7.70 2.18 -22.35
CA LEU A 191 -8.46 3.42 -22.47
C LEU A 191 -7.52 4.43 -23.12
N SER A 192 -7.99 5.10 -24.18
CA SER A 192 -7.15 6.02 -24.96
C SER A 192 -7.74 7.42 -24.98
N ASP A 193 -6.85 8.41 -24.90
CA ASP A 193 -7.16 9.82 -25.19
C ASP A 193 -6.29 10.26 -26.37
N SER A 194 -6.93 10.69 -27.46
CA SER A 194 -6.25 11.12 -28.68
C SER A 194 -5.19 10.11 -29.20
N GLY A 195 -5.47 8.81 -29.05
CA GLY A 195 -4.57 7.71 -29.45
C GLY A 195 -3.49 7.31 -28.42
N THR A 196 -3.32 8.07 -27.34
CA THR A 196 -2.39 7.74 -26.24
C THR A 196 -3.12 6.91 -25.18
N HIS A 197 -2.53 5.81 -24.74
CA HIS A 197 -3.07 5.01 -23.65
C HIS A 197 -2.96 5.78 -22.32
N VAL A 198 -4.11 6.06 -21.71
CA VAL A 198 -4.25 6.78 -20.43
C VAL A 198 -4.94 5.93 -19.37
N GLY A 199 -5.24 4.67 -19.70
CA GLY A 199 -5.82 3.74 -18.75
C GLY A 199 -5.96 2.33 -19.29
N CYS A 200 -6.47 1.46 -18.44
CA CYS A 200 -6.72 0.06 -18.73
C CYS A 200 -8.03 -0.39 -18.08
N HIS A 201 -8.81 -1.17 -18.80
CA HIS A 201 -9.99 -1.87 -18.28
C HIS A 201 -9.74 -3.38 -18.22
N LEU A 202 -9.91 -3.97 -17.03
CA LEU A 202 -9.86 -5.41 -16.81
C LEU A 202 -11.27 -5.95 -16.58
N GLN A 203 -11.67 -6.90 -17.41
CA GLN A 203 -12.95 -7.61 -17.26
C GLN A 203 -12.91 -8.74 -16.22
N ASN A 204 -11.72 -9.28 -15.95
CA ASN A 204 -11.56 -10.43 -15.05
C ASN A 204 -10.32 -10.28 -14.16
N ILE A 205 -10.58 -10.10 -12.86
CA ILE A 205 -9.54 -9.95 -11.82
C ILE A 205 -9.40 -11.17 -10.90
N SER A 206 -10.07 -12.28 -11.21
CA SER A 206 -10.01 -13.53 -10.41
C SER A 206 -8.59 -14.10 -10.26
N GLY A 207 -7.73 -13.85 -11.26
CA GLY A 207 -6.32 -14.24 -11.26
C GLY A 207 -5.43 -13.45 -10.30
N LEU A 208 -5.91 -12.31 -9.76
CA LEU A 208 -5.14 -11.45 -8.86
C LEU A 208 -5.36 -11.85 -7.39
N SER A 209 -4.28 -11.88 -6.62
CA SER A 209 -4.28 -12.19 -5.21
C SER A 209 -4.60 -10.95 -4.36
N PHE A 210 -3.94 -10.81 -3.21
CA PHE A 210 -4.20 -9.72 -2.26
C PHE A 210 -3.37 -8.47 -2.58
N TYR A 211 -2.16 -8.68 -3.10
CA TYR A 211 -1.27 -7.62 -3.62
C TYR A 211 -1.00 -7.89 -5.10
N SER A 212 -0.95 -6.84 -5.90
CA SER A 212 -0.50 -6.94 -7.29
C SER A 212 0.47 -5.80 -7.62
N TYR A 213 1.46 -6.13 -8.43
CA TYR A 213 2.44 -5.20 -8.95
C TYR A 213 1.94 -4.68 -10.31
N PHE A 214 1.92 -3.36 -10.46
CA PHE A 214 1.48 -2.66 -11.66
C PHE A 214 2.68 -1.90 -12.21
N LEU A 215 2.98 -2.08 -13.49
CA LEU A 215 4.08 -1.43 -14.20
C LEU A 215 3.51 -0.72 -15.42
N VAL A 216 3.60 0.61 -15.45
CA VAL A 216 3.32 1.42 -16.64
C VAL A 216 4.65 1.77 -17.30
N ASN A 217 4.94 1.08 -18.40
CA ASN A 217 6.09 1.38 -19.25
C ASN A 217 5.71 2.39 -20.33
N GLY A 218 6.69 2.97 -21.04
CA GLY A 218 6.40 3.81 -22.19
C GLY A 218 7.47 3.74 -23.28
N THR A 219 7.07 4.13 -24.48
CA THR A 219 7.94 4.18 -25.65
C THR A 219 7.75 5.49 -26.41
N SER A 220 8.81 5.95 -27.07
CA SER A 220 8.84 7.09 -27.99
C SER A 220 9.97 6.85 -28.99
N GLN A 221 9.91 7.46 -30.17
CA GLN A 221 10.92 7.29 -31.21
C GLN A 221 12.27 7.92 -30.85
N LYS A 222 12.26 9.01 -30.07
CA LYS A 222 13.44 9.87 -29.87
C LYS A 222 13.93 9.96 -28.43
N SER A 223 13.09 9.59 -27.47
CA SER A 223 13.38 9.78 -26.05
C SER A 223 13.17 8.49 -25.27
N GLY A 224 14.13 8.15 -24.41
CA GLY A 224 13.94 7.12 -23.40
C GLY A 224 12.86 7.57 -22.41
N ILE A 225 11.90 6.69 -22.13
CA ILE A 225 10.76 6.98 -21.25
C ILE A 225 10.96 6.24 -19.93
N GLN A 226 10.86 6.97 -18.82
CA GLN A 226 10.85 6.37 -17.50
C GLN A 226 9.57 5.56 -17.28
N PHE A 227 9.68 4.41 -16.63
CA PHE A 227 8.49 3.65 -16.22
C PHE A 227 7.95 4.17 -14.88
N PHE A 228 6.69 3.86 -14.58
CA PHE A 228 6.09 4.01 -13.26
C PHE A 228 5.68 2.64 -12.74
N ASP A 229 5.85 2.37 -11.45
CA ASP A 229 5.35 1.13 -10.84
C ASP A 229 4.78 1.29 -9.44
N SER A 230 3.79 0.46 -9.11
CA SER A 230 3.12 0.47 -7.82
C SER A 230 2.70 -0.92 -7.40
N VAL A 231 2.81 -1.20 -6.09
CA VAL A 231 2.24 -2.39 -5.48
C VAL A 231 0.97 -1.98 -4.75
N LEU A 232 -0.19 -2.42 -5.25
CA LEU A 232 -1.48 -2.09 -4.67
C LEU A 232 -2.07 -3.27 -3.91
N MET A 233 -2.70 -2.97 -2.77
CA MET A 233 -3.55 -3.90 -2.04
C MET A 233 -4.96 -3.87 -2.64
N LEU A 234 -5.40 -5.00 -3.21
CA LEU A 234 -6.63 -5.06 -4.00
C LEU A 234 -7.87 -4.73 -3.16
N LYS A 235 -7.84 -5.04 -1.86
CA LYS A 235 -8.93 -4.69 -0.93
C LYS A 235 -9.08 -3.17 -0.77
N GLU A 236 -7.97 -2.42 -0.77
CA GLU A 236 -7.99 -0.98 -0.53
C GLU A 236 -8.49 -0.18 -1.73
N ILE A 237 -8.44 -0.77 -2.93
CA ILE A 237 -8.92 -0.16 -4.16
C ILE A 237 -10.29 -0.70 -4.59
N GLU A 238 -10.94 -1.52 -3.76
CA GLU A 238 -12.28 -2.06 -4.04
C GLU A 238 -13.38 -1.11 -3.59
N ARG A 239 -14.15 -0.61 -4.56
CA ARG A 239 -15.35 0.17 -4.31
C ARG A 239 -16.55 -0.75 -4.17
N TYR A 240 -17.09 -0.81 -2.97
CA TYR A 240 -18.29 -1.62 -2.73
C TYR A 240 -19.53 -0.98 -3.34
N ASN A 241 -20.38 -1.85 -3.89
CA ASN A 241 -21.72 -1.51 -4.33
C ASN A 241 -22.62 -1.23 -3.10
N PRO A 242 -23.79 -0.59 -3.33
CA PRO A 242 -24.83 -0.52 -2.31
C PRO A 242 -25.20 -1.93 -1.80
N PRO A 243 -25.73 -2.04 -0.57
CA PRO A 243 -26.17 -3.33 -0.06
C PRO A 243 -27.31 -3.91 -0.91
N ASN A 244 -27.39 -5.23 -0.94
CA ASN A 244 -28.40 -5.94 -1.70
C ASN A 244 -29.68 -6.14 -0.86
N ASN A 245 -30.81 -6.41 -1.53
CA ASN A 245 -32.04 -6.86 -0.89
C ASN A 245 -32.48 -6.00 0.31
N ILE A 246 -32.54 -4.68 0.12
CA ILE A 246 -32.99 -3.74 1.15
C ILE A 246 -34.50 -3.92 1.33
N THR A 247 -34.92 -4.39 2.49
CA THR A 247 -36.33 -4.62 2.84
C THR A 247 -36.71 -3.79 4.06
N VAL A 248 -37.97 -3.36 4.09
CA VAL A 248 -38.52 -2.58 5.20
C VAL A 248 -39.84 -3.21 5.62
N TYR A 249 -39.96 -3.56 6.89
CA TYR A 249 -41.18 -4.08 7.51
C TYR A 249 -41.57 -3.17 8.68
N CYS A 250 -42.78 -2.63 8.69
CA CYS A 250 -43.23 -1.72 9.74
C CYS A 250 -44.24 -2.37 10.68
N ASN A 251 -44.05 -2.18 11.99
CA ASN A 251 -45.04 -2.45 13.03
C ASN A 251 -45.56 -1.12 13.60
N GLU A 252 -46.43 -1.18 14.62
CA GLU A 252 -47.07 0.00 15.23
C GLU A 252 -46.14 1.16 15.61
N SER A 253 -44.90 0.86 16.01
CA SER A 253 -43.98 1.84 16.59
C SER A 253 -42.69 2.05 15.78
N HIS A 254 -42.29 1.09 14.96
CA HIS A 254 -40.99 1.02 14.32
C HIS A 254 -41.08 0.42 12.92
N CYS A 255 -40.14 0.80 12.06
CA CYS A 255 -39.85 0.11 10.80
C CYS A 255 -38.50 -0.61 10.92
N PHE A 256 -38.53 -1.92 10.73
CA PHE A 256 -37.37 -2.81 10.68
C PHE A 256 -36.81 -2.79 9.27
N ILE A 257 -35.60 -2.27 9.14
CA ILE A 257 -34.85 -2.22 7.89
C ILE A 257 -33.82 -3.35 7.92
N GLN A 258 -33.82 -4.20 6.91
CA GLN A 258 -32.87 -5.32 6.76
C GLN A 258 -32.23 -5.29 5.38
N TRP A 259 -30.97 -5.72 5.30
CA TRP A 259 -30.25 -5.76 4.03
C TRP A 259 -29.21 -6.89 4.00
N GLU A 260 -28.83 -7.29 2.80
CA GLU A 260 -27.72 -8.20 2.55
C GLU A 260 -26.45 -7.43 2.22
N LYS A 261 -25.30 -7.98 2.60
CA LYS A 261 -24.00 -7.40 2.25
C LYS A 261 -23.82 -7.35 0.71
N PRO A 262 -23.08 -6.37 0.19
CA PRO A 262 -22.80 -6.32 -1.24
C PRO A 262 -21.94 -7.51 -1.69
N ARG A 263 -22.00 -7.81 -2.98
CA ARG A 263 -21.03 -8.73 -3.60
C ARG A 263 -19.65 -8.08 -3.62
N THR A 264 -18.64 -8.83 -3.21
CA THR A 264 -17.23 -8.42 -3.20
C THR A 264 -16.37 -9.44 -3.93
N ARG A 265 -15.16 -9.03 -4.32
CA ARG A 265 -14.19 -9.88 -5.04
C ARG A 265 -13.80 -11.12 -4.23
N LYS A 266 -13.67 -10.95 -2.91
CA LYS A 266 -13.44 -12.01 -1.94
C LYS A 266 -14.55 -11.96 -0.90
N THR A 267 -15.03 -13.12 -0.46
CA THR A 267 -16.03 -13.19 0.60
C THR A 267 -15.49 -12.56 1.88
N LEU A 268 -16.20 -11.56 2.38
CA LEU A 268 -15.90 -10.89 3.65
C LEU A 268 -17.00 -11.17 4.69
N SER A 269 -16.65 -11.05 5.97
CA SER A 269 -17.63 -11.07 7.05
C SER A 269 -18.41 -9.76 7.09
N ASP A 270 -19.61 -9.77 7.69
CA ASP A 270 -20.45 -8.57 7.80
C ASP A 270 -19.75 -7.43 8.55
N ARG A 271 -18.88 -7.77 9.50
CA ARG A 271 -18.10 -6.81 10.30
C ARG A 271 -17.03 -6.06 9.52
N GLU A 272 -16.73 -6.47 8.29
CA GLU A 272 -15.80 -5.74 7.41
C GLU A 272 -16.49 -4.56 6.70
N PHE A 273 -17.80 -4.40 6.87
CA PHE A 273 -18.60 -3.36 6.23
C PHE A 273 -19.13 -2.34 7.24
N GLN A 274 -19.30 -1.12 6.75
CA GLN A 274 -20.09 -0.08 7.39
C GLN A 274 -21.11 0.46 6.40
N TYR A 275 -22.30 0.78 6.88
CA TYR A 275 -23.42 1.22 6.07
C TYR A 275 -23.82 2.63 6.47
N GLN A 276 -24.20 3.43 5.49
CA GLN A 276 -24.85 4.71 5.72
C GLN A 276 -26.26 4.65 5.17
N LEU A 277 -27.23 4.95 6.03
CA LEU A 277 -28.65 5.04 5.71
C LEU A 277 -29.02 6.52 5.63
N ASP A 278 -29.73 6.90 4.57
CA ASP A 278 -30.32 8.23 4.38
C ASP A 278 -31.84 8.09 4.34
N ILE A 279 -32.51 8.62 5.36
CA ILE A 279 -33.98 8.56 5.52
C ILE A 279 -34.51 9.97 5.78
N GLN A 280 -34.31 10.46 7.01
CA GLN A 280 -34.54 11.85 7.43
C GLN A 280 -33.22 12.56 7.73
N ARG A 281 -32.27 11.79 8.24
CA ARG A 281 -30.88 12.17 8.51
C ARG A 281 -29.99 11.00 8.15
N GLN A 282 -28.72 11.30 7.93
CA GLN A 282 -27.74 10.27 7.66
C GLN A 282 -27.32 9.56 8.95
N ILE A 283 -27.43 8.23 8.94
CA ILE A 283 -27.12 7.37 10.08
C ILE A 283 -26.08 6.35 9.62
N VAL A 284 -25.03 6.18 10.41
CA VAL A 284 -23.97 5.22 10.13
C VAL A 284 -24.11 4.02 11.06
N VAL A 285 -24.11 2.82 10.47
CA VAL A 285 -24.31 1.56 11.18
C VAL A 285 -23.20 0.59 10.78
N SER A 286 -22.54 -0.02 11.75
CA SER A 286 -21.56 -1.08 11.50
C SER A 286 -22.25 -2.36 11.08
N GLY A 287 -21.67 -3.12 10.15
CA GLY A 287 -22.20 -4.42 9.78
C GLY A 287 -22.05 -5.46 10.89
N ASP A 288 -23.06 -6.31 11.03
CA ASP A 288 -23.10 -7.41 11.99
C ASP A 288 -24.03 -8.53 11.49
N LEU A 289 -24.11 -9.63 12.23
CA LEU A 289 -24.96 -10.76 11.87
C LEU A 289 -26.43 -10.31 11.67
N GLY A 290 -26.92 -10.48 10.44
CA GLY A 290 -28.30 -10.15 10.06
C GLY A 290 -28.56 -8.68 9.74
N ASN A 291 -27.51 -7.83 9.65
CA ASN A 291 -27.51 -6.48 9.04
C ASN A 291 -28.88 -5.79 9.06
N LYS A 292 -29.18 -5.13 10.19
CA LYS A 292 -30.50 -4.57 10.47
C LYS A 292 -30.43 -3.23 11.18
N TYR A 293 -31.47 -2.43 11.01
CA TYR A 293 -31.67 -1.17 11.72
C TYR A 293 -33.15 -0.96 12.06
N ASN A 294 -33.42 -0.56 13.30
CA ASN A 294 -34.78 -0.27 13.77
C ASN A 294 -35.00 1.23 13.72
N PHE A 295 -35.83 1.69 12.78
CA PHE A 295 -36.18 3.09 12.61
C PHE A 295 -37.46 3.42 13.41
N PRO A 296 -37.43 4.37 14.36
CA PRO A 296 -38.64 4.81 15.07
C PRO A 296 -39.62 5.48 14.10
N SER A 297 -40.84 4.95 14.03
CA SER A 297 -41.90 5.43 13.15
C SER A 297 -43.25 5.03 13.73
N PRO A 298 -43.77 5.74 14.75
CA PRO A 298 -45.08 5.47 15.33
C PRO A 298 -46.22 5.81 14.37
N HIS A 299 -47.33 5.10 14.46
CA HIS A 299 -48.57 5.48 13.75
C HIS A 299 -49.24 6.73 14.35
N PRO A 300 -49.91 7.56 13.53
CA PRO A 300 -49.95 7.52 12.06
C PRO A 300 -48.60 7.93 11.46
N ARG A 301 -48.13 7.20 10.44
CA ARG A 301 -46.76 7.33 9.91
C ARG A 301 -46.73 8.14 8.60
N ALA A 302 -45.73 9.01 8.45
CA ALA A 302 -45.46 9.70 7.20
C ALA A 302 -44.70 8.80 6.23
N THR A 303 -44.85 9.06 4.93
CA THR A 303 -44.05 8.38 3.90
C THR A 303 -42.58 8.82 3.99
N HIS A 304 -41.69 7.84 3.94
CA HIS A 304 -40.24 8.02 3.99
C HIS A 304 -39.58 7.40 2.77
N THR A 305 -38.39 7.90 2.43
CA THR A 305 -37.54 7.34 1.37
C THR A 305 -36.21 6.95 1.99
N LEU A 306 -35.82 5.69 1.85
CA LEU A 306 -34.54 5.15 2.29
C LEU A 306 -33.58 5.03 1.10
N LYS A 307 -32.35 5.52 1.26
CA LYS A 307 -31.20 5.15 0.44
C LYS A 307 -30.08 4.59 1.33
N MET A 308 -29.33 3.63 0.82
CA MET A 308 -28.21 3.03 1.55
C MET A 308 -26.95 2.98 0.71
N ARG A 309 -25.79 3.11 1.35
CA ARG A 309 -24.48 2.87 0.72
C ARG A 309 -23.53 2.15 1.66
N THR A 310 -22.51 1.53 1.08
CA THR A 310 -21.56 0.69 1.81
C THR A 310 -20.15 1.28 1.74
N ALA A 311 -19.38 1.09 2.80
CA ALA A 311 -17.95 1.35 2.88
C ALA A 311 -17.22 0.19 3.58
N ASP A 312 -15.89 0.16 3.48
CA ASP A 312 -15.07 -0.68 4.34
C ASP A 312 -15.13 -0.13 5.77
N ALA A 313 -15.33 -1.01 6.75
CA ALA A 313 -15.48 -0.59 8.15
C ALA A 313 -14.26 0.17 8.70
N ARG A 314 -13.08 0.00 8.08
CA ARG A 314 -11.83 0.65 8.49
C ARG A 314 -11.51 1.88 7.65
N ARG A 315 -12.17 2.04 6.49
CA ARG A 315 -11.92 3.10 5.51
C ARG A 315 -13.27 3.60 5.02
N ALA A 316 -13.70 4.76 5.54
CA ALA A 316 -14.98 5.40 5.23
C ALA A 316 -15.08 5.95 3.78
N GLU A 317 -14.52 5.22 2.82
CA GLU A 317 -14.56 5.48 1.38
C GLU A 317 -15.88 4.95 0.80
N TRP A 318 -16.94 5.73 0.96
CA TRP A 318 -18.29 5.37 0.61
C TRP A 318 -18.53 5.06 -0.88
N GLY A 319 -19.15 3.92 -1.15
CA GLY A 319 -19.70 3.56 -2.45
C GLY A 319 -20.88 4.45 -2.91
N THR A 320 -21.49 4.06 -4.02
CA THR A 320 -22.69 4.73 -4.54
C THR A 320 -23.90 4.47 -3.65
N TRP A 321 -24.90 5.34 -3.74
CA TRP A 321 -26.20 5.10 -3.11
C TRP A 321 -26.99 4.03 -3.85
N SER A 322 -27.79 3.27 -3.09
CA SER A 322 -28.80 2.36 -3.62
C SER A 322 -29.90 3.13 -4.33
N GLN A 323 -30.74 2.40 -5.07
CA GLN A 323 -32.03 2.93 -5.47
C GLN A 323 -32.88 3.28 -4.23
N PRO A 324 -33.71 4.33 -4.30
CA PRO A 324 -34.58 4.73 -3.20
C PRO A 324 -35.66 3.68 -2.93
N VAL A 325 -35.90 3.37 -1.66
CA VAL A 325 -36.99 2.50 -1.20
C VAL A 325 -37.98 3.36 -0.43
N GLN A 326 -39.23 3.43 -0.91
CA GLN A 326 -40.30 4.15 -0.21
C GLN A 326 -41.00 3.22 0.80
N PHE A 327 -41.34 3.76 1.97
CA PHE A 327 -42.08 3.04 3.01
C PHE A 327 -42.92 4.00 3.86
N GLY A 328 -43.89 3.47 4.60
CA GLY A 328 -44.70 4.26 5.53
C GLY A 328 -45.93 4.94 4.93
N SER A 329 -46.49 4.45 3.81
CA SER A 329 -47.80 4.90 3.31
C SER A 329 -48.92 4.06 3.91
N GLU A 330 -50.00 4.70 4.36
CA GLU A 330 -51.23 4.03 4.76
C GLU A 330 -52.05 3.66 3.51
N GLU A 331 -52.10 2.38 3.14
CA GLU A 331 -53.05 1.88 2.13
C GLU A 331 -54.45 1.64 2.71
N LEU A 332 -54.62 1.69 4.04
CA LEU A 332 -55.86 1.23 4.71
C LEU A 332 -56.97 2.29 4.78
N GLU A 333 -56.63 3.57 5.00
CA GLU A 333 -57.62 4.64 5.20
C GLU A 333 -58.43 4.95 3.92
N SER A 334 -57.80 4.89 2.74
CA SER A 334 -58.50 5.17 1.48
C SER A 334 -59.57 4.12 1.18
N SER A 335 -59.29 2.83 1.39
CA SER A 335 -60.22 1.73 1.11
C SER A 335 -61.46 1.77 2.01
N LEU A 336 -61.28 2.00 3.31
CA LEU A 336 -62.38 2.04 4.27
C LEU A 336 -63.29 3.26 4.09
N VAL A 337 -62.74 4.42 3.74
CA VAL A 337 -63.53 5.61 3.41
C VAL A 337 -64.38 5.37 2.16
N HIS A 338 -63.82 4.77 1.11
CA HIS A 338 -64.58 4.43 -0.10
C HIS A 338 -65.70 3.42 0.19
N VAL A 339 -65.43 2.38 0.97
CA VAL A 339 -66.45 1.40 1.38
C VAL A 339 -67.54 2.05 2.23
N TYR A 340 -67.18 2.89 3.19
CA TYR A 340 -68.13 3.59 4.05
C TYR A 340 -69.03 4.55 3.26
N VAL A 341 -68.45 5.34 2.33
CA VAL A 341 -69.21 6.23 1.45
C VAL A 341 -70.18 5.44 0.56
N LEU A 342 -69.77 4.30 0.01
CA LEU A 342 -70.64 3.44 -0.79
C LEU A 342 -71.79 2.85 0.03
N VAL A 343 -71.54 2.46 1.29
CA VAL A 343 -72.59 1.97 2.21
C VAL A 343 -73.60 3.08 2.56
N VAL A 344 -73.13 4.30 2.84
CA VAL A 344 -74.00 5.44 3.14
C VAL A 344 -74.84 5.83 1.91
N LEU A 345 -74.24 5.88 0.72
CA LEU A 345 -74.98 6.14 -0.52
C LEU A 345 -75.99 5.05 -0.82
N GLY A 346 -75.62 3.78 -0.65
CA GLY A 346 -76.54 2.64 -0.85
C GLY A 346 -77.73 2.66 0.10
N THR A 347 -77.52 3.00 1.38
CA THR A 347 -78.60 3.11 2.37
C THR A 347 -79.54 4.27 2.08
N LEU A 348 -79.02 5.43 1.63
CA LEU A 348 -79.82 6.57 1.18
C LEU A 348 -80.71 6.22 -0.02
N VAL A 349 -80.16 5.55 -1.04
CA VAL A 349 -80.92 5.13 -2.23
C VAL A 349 -82.01 4.13 -1.84
N CYS A 350 -81.69 3.11 -1.03
CA CYS A 350 -82.68 2.15 -0.55
C CYS A 350 -83.80 2.83 0.27
N GLY A 351 -83.45 3.78 1.15
CA GLY A 351 -84.42 4.54 1.93
C GLY A 351 -85.36 5.37 1.05
N LEU A 352 -84.84 6.04 0.02
CA LEU A 352 -85.64 6.79 -0.94
C LEU A 352 -86.56 5.88 -1.77
N MET A 353 -86.06 4.74 -2.23
CA MET A 353 -86.88 3.78 -3.00
C MET A 353 -88.02 3.19 -2.15
N LEU A 354 -87.74 2.81 -0.90
CA LEU A 354 -88.78 2.35 0.03
C LEU A 354 -89.77 3.48 0.34
N GLY A 355 -89.30 4.70 0.60
CA GLY A 355 -90.14 5.87 0.81
C GLY A 355 -91.06 6.18 -0.38
N CYS A 356 -90.59 6.01 -1.62
CA CYS A 356 -91.40 6.14 -2.82
C CYS A 356 -92.41 5.00 -3.00
N LEU A 357 -92.08 3.78 -2.58
CA LEU A 357 -92.99 2.62 -2.67
C LEU A 357 -94.12 2.67 -1.64
N PHE A 358 -93.87 3.18 -0.44
CA PHE A 358 -94.89 3.30 0.62
C PHE A 358 -95.77 4.56 0.50
N LYS A 359 -95.45 5.48 -0.42
CA LYS A 359 -96.20 6.73 -0.64
C LYS A 359 -97.11 6.68 -1.88
N ARG A 360 -97.38 5.47 -2.41
CA ARG A 360 -98.19 5.24 -3.60
C ARG A 360 -99.52 4.57 -3.26
#